data_AF-A0A6J7LFM3-F1
#
_entry.id   AF-A0A6J7LFM3-F1
#
_cell.length_a   1.000
_cell.length_b   1.000
_cell.length_c   1.000
_cell.angle_alpha   90.00
_cell.angle_beta   90.00
_cell.angle_gamma   90.00
#
_symmetry.space_group_name_H-M   'P 1'
#
loop_
_entity.id
_entity.type
_entity.pdbx_description
1 polymer ?
#
loop_
_entity_poly.entity_id
_entity_poly.type
_entity_poly.pdbx_seq_one_letter_code
_entity_poly.pdbx_strand_id
1 'polypeptide(L)'
;MSAPAQDTGISVLAAGARAAMTACGGDGEGVGLAVRLLAVDARNRLRGGEENITLTVLAEVRGTEFMVTLRDLGEPVTGAPDGVLSLLESGVATSAEARTDGSGNVTEVRFALPGHHRILDVEQVAEVPEDAEPLAHEVEYRAMRPEDAASLTRTLFRCYGWSYPNAGFYYPERIEAALEAGERIGEVAVTADGEVVSHWGAVYLSSNVVETGGTVTDPRFRRRGIAGVLGARLLQRLEDLGAGGRLREPVLTHPATQEIALREGATMIGAFINVTHPIQQVGITDGVQSGRASLSVAFSALRPLSAATIWIPALYEPFVRTILESSGWPRELAPPQADARHPNLSTFSTMFSADNGFGLLDVASVGRDLLDVIDRSLRQMRRSGAAHVQVRLPANQPALGTLAAGLGELELGFAAFIPEFRLPVELDGGSLDRGDVLVTQWLAEPDIDTSSWIYASEAVSDFMLSVARQAREVGSRGQTQQLRAARRAQLFAALD
;
A
#
# COMPACT_ATOMS: atom_id res chain seq x y z
N MET A 1 2.14 3.94 -28.53
CA MET A 1 1.21 3.83 -29.68
C MET A 1 0.07 4.79 -29.47
N SER A 2 -0.46 5.40 -30.54
CA SER A 2 -1.61 6.29 -30.44
C SER A 2 -2.58 6.00 -31.57
N ALA A 3 -3.88 5.96 -31.28
CA ALA A 3 -4.92 5.72 -32.28
C ALA A 3 -6.24 6.39 -31.86
N PRO A 4 -7.15 6.68 -32.80
CA PRO A 4 -8.47 7.19 -32.47
C PRO A 4 -9.28 6.20 -31.61
N ALA A 5 -10.22 6.72 -30.80
CA ALA A 5 -11.07 5.91 -29.91
C ALA A 5 -12.11 5.02 -30.63
N GLN A 6 -12.22 5.07 -31.96
CA GLN A 6 -13.11 4.21 -32.75
C GLN A 6 -12.63 2.74 -32.81
N ASP A 7 -13.51 1.81 -33.18
CA ASP A 7 -13.25 0.36 -33.13
C ASP A 7 -11.98 -0.10 -33.86
N THR A 8 -11.65 0.53 -35.00
CA THR A 8 -10.43 0.23 -35.75
C THR A 8 -9.19 0.68 -34.99
N GLY A 9 -9.21 1.87 -34.38
CA GLY A 9 -8.10 2.38 -33.58
C GLY A 9 -7.89 1.57 -32.30
N ILE A 10 -8.97 1.20 -31.59
CA ILE A 10 -8.92 0.28 -30.44
C ILE A 10 -8.27 -1.05 -30.85
N SER A 11 -8.65 -1.60 -32.00
CA SER A 11 -8.09 -2.87 -32.49
C SER A 11 -6.60 -2.77 -32.82
N VAL A 12 -6.14 -1.63 -33.35
CA VAL A 12 -4.71 -1.37 -33.61
C VAL A 12 -3.93 -1.30 -32.30
N LEU A 13 -4.42 -0.56 -31.31
CA LEU A 13 -3.77 -0.44 -29.99
C LEU A 13 -3.63 -1.82 -29.33
N ALA A 14 -4.72 -2.59 -29.31
CA ALA A 14 -4.74 -3.93 -28.73
C ALA A 14 -3.80 -4.91 -29.45
N ALA A 15 -3.78 -4.88 -30.79
CA ALA A 15 -2.91 -5.74 -31.58
C ALA A 15 -1.42 -5.41 -31.35
N GLY A 16 -1.08 -4.13 -31.26
CA GLY A 16 0.29 -3.70 -31.00
C GLY A 16 0.78 -4.07 -29.61
N ALA A 17 -0.06 -3.90 -28.57
CA ALA A 17 0.29 -4.29 -27.21
C ALA A 17 0.42 -5.81 -27.06
N ARG A 18 -0.47 -6.58 -27.70
CA ARG A 18 -0.36 -8.03 -27.78
C ARG A 18 0.96 -8.46 -28.41
N ALA A 19 1.32 -7.90 -29.57
CA ALA A 19 2.56 -8.23 -30.25
C ALA A 19 3.79 -7.91 -29.39
N ALA A 20 3.78 -6.78 -28.66
CA ALA A 20 4.84 -6.41 -27.74
C ALA A 20 4.98 -7.40 -26.57
N MET A 21 3.87 -7.80 -25.92
CA MET A 21 3.90 -8.78 -24.83
C MET A 21 4.33 -10.18 -25.31
N THR A 22 3.84 -10.63 -26.48
CA THR A 22 4.27 -11.90 -27.06
C THR A 22 5.77 -11.90 -27.39
N ALA A 23 6.32 -10.78 -27.86
CA ALA A 23 7.76 -10.65 -28.10
C ALA A 23 8.58 -10.73 -26.79
N CYS A 24 8.00 -10.37 -25.65
CA CYS A 24 8.58 -10.53 -24.32
C CYS A 24 8.37 -11.94 -23.72
N GLY A 25 7.73 -12.86 -24.46
CA GLY A 25 7.47 -14.23 -24.02
C GLY A 25 6.29 -14.37 -23.03
N GLY A 26 5.45 -13.34 -22.90
CA GLY A 26 4.28 -13.35 -22.01
C GLY A 26 2.95 -13.58 -22.70
N ASP A 27 1.85 -13.51 -21.94
CA ASP A 27 0.48 -13.66 -22.44
C ASP A 27 0.03 -12.43 -23.25
N GLY A 28 0.24 -12.48 -24.56
CA GLY A 28 -0.18 -11.42 -25.46
C GLY A 28 -1.71 -11.28 -25.59
N GLU A 29 -2.49 -12.36 -25.45
CA GLU A 29 -3.95 -12.28 -25.58
C GLU A 29 -4.57 -11.61 -24.36
N GLY A 30 -4.10 -11.92 -23.15
CA GLY A 30 -4.48 -11.23 -21.92
C GLY A 30 -4.21 -9.71 -21.99
N VAL A 31 -3.01 -9.32 -22.42
CA VAL A 31 -2.65 -7.91 -22.63
C VAL A 31 -3.52 -7.23 -23.70
N GLY A 32 -3.73 -7.91 -24.83
CA GLY A 32 -4.59 -7.40 -25.90
C GLY A 32 -6.03 -7.17 -25.44
N LEU A 33 -6.58 -8.09 -24.64
CA LEU A 33 -7.90 -7.96 -24.04
C LEU A 33 -7.96 -6.77 -23.08
N ALA A 34 -6.98 -6.61 -22.19
CA ALA A 34 -6.93 -5.49 -21.27
C ALA A 34 -6.94 -4.13 -21.99
N VAL A 35 -6.13 -3.97 -23.03
CA VAL A 35 -6.09 -2.73 -23.82
C VAL A 35 -7.44 -2.43 -24.47
N ARG A 36 -8.16 -3.45 -24.96
CA ARG A 36 -9.52 -3.27 -25.48
C ARG A 36 -10.47 -2.79 -24.40
N LEU A 37 -10.43 -3.42 -23.22
CA LEU A 37 -11.30 -3.07 -22.09
C LEU A 37 -11.05 -1.63 -21.63
N LEU A 38 -9.78 -1.24 -21.47
CA LEU A 38 -9.37 0.13 -21.12
C LEU A 38 -9.84 1.14 -22.17
N ALA A 39 -9.65 0.84 -23.45
CA ALA A 39 -9.97 1.77 -24.53
C ALA A 39 -11.49 1.94 -24.73
N VAL A 40 -12.27 0.86 -24.56
CA VAL A 40 -13.74 0.91 -24.59
C VAL A 40 -14.27 1.72 -23.41
N ASP A 41 -13.72 1.49 -22.23
CA ASP A 41 -14.05 2.24 -21.02
C ASP A 41 -13.72 3.74 -21.17
N ALA A 42 -12.52 4.08 -21.67
CA ALA A 42 -12.15 5.45 -22.00
C ALA A 42 -13.11 6.10 -23.00
N ARG A 43 -13.49 5.38 -24.06
CA ARG A 43 -14.47 5.85 -25.05
C ARG A 43 -15.84 6.14 -24.41
N ASN A 44 -16.31 5.28 -23.51
CA ASN A 44 -17.61 5.43 -22.86
C ASN A 44 -17.67 6.65 -21.92
N ARG A 45 -16.52 7.16 -21.49
CA ARG A 45 -16.41 8.40 -20.71
C ARG A 45 -16.29 9.67 -21.56
N LEU A 46 -16.22 9.55 -22.88
CA LEU A 46 -16.21 10.71 -23.77
C LEU A 46 -17.59 11.35 -23.83
N ARG A 47 -17.64 12.68 -24.00
CA ARG A 47 -18.89 13.40 -24.21
C ARG A 47 -19.24 13.42 -25.69
N GLY A 48 -20.53 13.61 -26.02
CA GLY A 48 -20.99 13.57 -27.41
C GLY A 48 -20.23 14.54 -28.33
N GLY A 49 -19.73 14.05 -29.47
CA GLY A 49 -18.93 14.81 -30.44
C GLY A 49 -17.41 14.58 -30.38
N GLU A 50 -16.93 13.72 -29.48
CA GLU A 50 -15.50 13.48 -29.21
C GLU A 50 -14.93 12.20 -29.86
N GLU A 51 -15.59 11.65 -30.88
CA GLU A 51 -15.27 10.33 -31.48
C GLU A 51 -13.87 10.24 -32.12
N ASN A 52 -13.24 11.37 -32.41
CA ASN A 52 -11.89 11.47 -32.97
C ASN A 52 -10.79 11.68 -31.91
N ILE A 53 -11.11 11.65 -30.61
CA ILE A 53 -10.09 11.76 -29.57
C ILE A 53 -9.10 10.60 -29.69
N THR A 54 -7.82 10.95 -29.60
CA THR A 54 -6.71 10.01 -29.71
C THR A 54 -6.43 9.41 -28.33
N LEU A 55 -6.53 8.09 -28.23
CA LEU A 55 -6.04 7.34 -27.09
C LEU A 55 -4.55 7.08 -27.26
N THR A 56 -3.80 7.18 -26.17
CA THR A 56 -2.37 6.86 -26.16
C THR A 56 -2.12 5.68 -25.24
N VAL A 57 -1.47 4.64 -25.76
CA VAL A 57 -1.05 3.46 -25.02
C VAL A 57 0.47 3.36 -25.03
N LEU A 58 1.08 3.39 -23.86
CA LEU A 58 2.47 3.00 -23.64
C LEU A 58 2.48 1.54 -23.18
N ALA A 59 3.42 0.76 -23.70
CA ALA A 59 3.65 -0.61 -23.26
C ALA A 59 5.15 -0.79 -23.09
N GLU A 60 5.59 -1.20 -21.90
CA GLU A 60 7.00 -1.33 -21.55
C GLU A 60 7.24 -2.44 -20.52
N VAL A 61 8.46 -2.96 -20.47
CA VAL A 61 8.88 -3.88 -19.40
C VAL A 61 9.43 -3.05 -18.25
N ARG A 62 8.89 -3.26 -17.05
CA ARG A 62 9.41 -2.67 -15.80
C ARG A 62 9.71 -3.78 -14.81
N GLY A 63 11.01 -4.00 -14.56
CA GLY A 63 11.47 -5.09 -13.71
C GLY A 63 10.95 -6.44 -14.21
N THR A 64 10.14 -7.10 -13.39
CA THR A 64 9.57 -8.43 -13.67
C THR A 64 8.21 -8.40 -14.37
N GLU A 65 7.71 -7.23 -14.74
CA GLU A 65 6.34 -7.07 -15.25
C GLU A 65 6.32 -6.36 -16.61
N PHE A 66 5.34 -6.72 -17.42
CA PHE A 66 4.94 -5.96 -18.59
C PHE A 66 3.84 -4.98 -18.19
N MET A 67 4.05 -3.71 -18.44
CA MET A 67 3.17 -2.63 -18.00
C MET A 67 2.52 -1.97 -19.21
N VAL A 68 1.19 -1.83 -19.16
CA VAL A 68 0.40 -1.10 -20.15
C VAL A 68 -0.19 0.14 -19.48
N THR A 69 0.09 1.31 -20.03
CA THR A 69 -0.46 2.58 -19.57
C THR A 69 -1.31 3.20 -20.67
N LEU A 70 -2.61 3.35 -20.43
CA LEU A 70 -3.53 4.06 -21.31
C LEU A 70 -3.80 5.46 -20.77
N ARG A 71 -3.73 6.47 -21.64
CA ARG A 71 -4.11 7.86 -21.35
C ARG A 71 -5.31 8.29 -22.19
N ASP A 72 -6.29 8.91 -21.54
CA ASP A 72 -7.51 9.45 -22.17
C ASP A 72 -7.92 10.81 -21.58
N LEU A 73 -8.90 11.46 -22.23
CA LEU A 73 -9.43 12.78 -21.89
C LEU A 73 -10.92 12.75 -21.52
N GLY A 74 -11.48 11.56 -21.26
CA GLY A 74 -12.87 11.42 -20.85
C GLY A 74 -13.11 11.95 -19.44
N GLU A 75 -14.34 11.80 -18.94
CA GLU A 75 -14.67 12.13 -17.56
C GLU A 75 -13.72 11.44 -16.55
N PRO A 76 -13.50 12.01 -15.34
CA PRO A 76 -12.53 11.49 -14.38
C PRO A 76 -12.74 10.00 -14.04
N VAL A 77 -11.67 9.21 -14.22
CA VAL A 77 -11.65 7.79 -13.88
C VAL A 77 -11.57 7.62 -12.36
N THR A 78 -12.43 6.77 -11.79
CA THR A 78 -12.47 6.52 -10.33
C THR A 78 -11.79 5.23 -9.90
N GLY A 79 -11.31 4.45 -10.85
CA GLY A 79 -10.70 3.14 -10.64
C GLY A 79 -10.56 2.38 -11.96
N ALA A 80 -9.80 1.29 -11.95
CA ALA A 80 -9.67 0.43 -13.12
C ALA A 80 -11.03 -0.19 -13.52
N PRO A 81 -11.43 -0.16 -14.81
CA PRO A 81 -12.76 -0.63 -15.23
C PRO A 81 -13.07 -2.07 -14.80
N ASP A 82 -14.35 -2.36 -14.56
CA ASP A 82 -14.84 -3.66 -14.06
C ASP A 82 -14.27 -4.85 -14.88
N GLY A 83 -14.19 -4.72 -16.21
CA GLY A 83 -13.60 -5.77 -17.05
C GLY A 83 -12.12 -6.02 -16.81
N VAL A 84 -11.34 -4.99 -16.46
CA VAL A 84 -9.92 -5.13 -16.08
C VAL A 84 -9.80 -5.74 -14.69
N LEU A 85 -10.71 -5.42 -13.77
CA LEU A 85 -10.75 -6.03 -12.44
C LEU A 85 -10.98 -7.55 -12.55
N SER A 86 -11.81 -8.02 -13.48
CA SER A 86 -11.95 -9.46 -13.77
C SER A 86 -10.66 -10.12 -14.28
N LEU A 87 -9.75 -9.36 -14.90
CA LEU A 87 -8.42 -9.86 -15.27
C LEU A 87 -7.51 -10.03 -14.04
N LEU A 88 -7.67 -9.19 -13.01
CA LEU A 88 -6.98 -9.37 -11.73
C LEU A 88 -7.51 -10.61 -11.00
N GLU A 89 -8.83 -10.77 -10.94
CA GLU A 89 -9.47 -11.92 -10.28
C GLU A 89 -9.08 -13.27 -10.91
N SER A 90 -8.87 -13.28 -12.22
CA SER A 90 -8.43 -14.48 -12.96
C SER A 90 -6.90 -14.70 -12.94
N GLY A 91 -6.14 -13.77 -12.36
CA GLY A 91 -4.67 -13.81 -12.31
C GLY A 91 -3.98 -13.52 -13.64
N VAL A 92 -4.70 -13.02 -14.64
CA VAL A 92 -4.14 -12.60 -15.94
C VAL A 92 -3.33 -11.31 -15.77
N ALA A 93 -3.87 -10.35 -15.03
CA ALA A 93 -3.17 -9.13 -14.62
C ALA A 93 -2.78 -9.24 -13.14
N THR A 94 -1.68 -8.59 -12.78
CA THR A 94 -1.14 -8.60 -11.40
C THR A 94 -1.58 -7.37 -10.60
N SER A 95 -1.73 -6.22 -11.26
CA SER A 95 -2.26 -5.00 -10.65
C SER A 95 -2.91 -4.09 -11.69
N ALA A 96 -3.80 -3.24 -11.21
CA ALA A 96 -4.34 -2.14 -11.99
C ALA A 96 -4.39 -0.87 -11.15
N GLU A 97 -3.88 0.22 -11.71
CA GLU A 97 -3.91 1.55 -11.14
C GLU A 97 -4.69 2.49 -12.06
N ALA A 98 -5.54 3.34 -11.50
CA ALA A 98 -6.15 4.43 -12.26
C ALA A 98 -5.92 5.75 -11.54
N ARG A 99 -5.61 6.80 -12.28
CA ARG A 99 -5.35 8.13 -11.73
C ARG A 99 -5.87 9.24 -12.64
N THR A 100 -6.17 10.38 -12.04
CA THR A 100 -6.44 11.63 -12.75
C THR A 100 -5.42 12.66 -12.31
N ASP A 101 -4.64 13.18 -13.27
CA ASP A 101 -3.54 14.13 -13.02
C ASP A 101 -3.95 15.60 -13.26
N GLY A 102 -5.25 15.85 -13.43
CA GLY A 102 -5.81 17.17 -13.76
C GLY A 102 -5.72 17.55 -15.24
N SER A 103 -4.94 16.82 -16.04
CA SER A 103 -4.82 17.00 -17.50
C SER A 103 -5.43 15.86 -18.31
N GLY A 104 -5.77 14.75 -17.66
CA GLY A 104 -6.49 13.62 -18.22
C GLY A 104 -6.54 12.45 -17.25
N ASN A 105 -7.02 11.32 -17.75
CA ASN A 105 -7.02 10.05 -17.05
C ASN A 105 -5.83 9.22 -17.48
N VAL A 106 -5.26 8.48 -16.54
CA VAL A 106 -4.25 7.47 -16.82
C VAL A 106 -4.63 6.18 -16.10
N THR A 107 -4.76 5.09 -16.85
CA THR A 107 -4.98 3.75 -16.30
C THR A 107 -3.81 2.86 -16.68
N GLU A 108 -3.21 2.25 -15.68
CA GLU A 108 -2.09 1.33 -15.79
C GLU A 108 -2.54 -0.08 -15.41
N VAL A 109 -2.12 -1.07 -16.19
CA VAL A 109 -2.35 -2.49 -15.89
C VAL A 109 -1.04 -3.23 -16.06
N ARG A 110 -0.69 -4.06 -15.09
CA ARG A 110 0.56 -4.82 -15.05
C ARG A 110 0.30 -6.31 -15.24
N PHE A 111 1.25 -6.96 -15.88
CA PHE A 111 1.20 -8.37 -16.22
C PHE A 111 2.51 -9.04 -15.84
N ALA A 112 2.39 -10.17 -15.17
CA ALA A 112 3.50 -11.04 -14.84
C ALA A 112 4.25 -11.50 -16.11
N LEU A 113 5.58 -11.33 -16.15
CA LEU A 113 6.41 -11.92 -17.21
C LEU A 113 6.87 -13.34 -16.81
N PRO A 114 6.54 -14.40 -17.57
CA PRO A 114 6.82 -15.78 -17.17
C PRO A 114 8.29 -16.07 -16.83
N GLY A 115 9.22 -15.32 -17.42
CA GLY A 115 10.67 -15.43 -17.15
C GLY A 115 11.06 -15.05 -15.71
N HIS A 116 10.21 -14.33 -14.97
CA HIS A 116 10.49 -13.78 -13.64
C HIS A 116 9.56 -14.31 -12.54
N HIS A 117 8.82 -15.38 -12.83
CA HIS A 117 7.90 -16.03 -11.89
C HIS A 117 8.26 -17.49 -11.63
N ARG A 118 9.55 -17.81 -11.70
CA ARG A 118 10.07 -19.12 -11.35
C ARG A 118 10.39 -19.12 -9.86
N ILE A 119 9.70 -19.99 -9.13
CA ILE A 119 10.08 -20.27 -7.75
C ILE A 119 11.45 -20.95 -7.78
N LEU A 120 12.39 -20.45 -6.97
CA LEU A 120 13.69 -21.09 -6.85
C LEU A 120 13.50 -22.53 -6.37
N ASP A 121 14.10 -23.49 -7.06
CA ASP A 121 14.08 -24.88 -6.61
C ASP A 121 14.86 -25.00 -5.29
N VAL A 122 14.09 -25.12 -4.21
CA VAL A 122 14.55 -25.28 -2.83
C VAL A 122 14.30 -26.70 -2.31
N GLU A 123 13.97 -27.68 -3.15
CA GLU A 123 13.68 -29.06 -2.73
C GLU A 123 14.83 -29.72 -1.95
N GLN A 124 16.06 -29.28 -2.20
CA GLN A 124 17.27 -29.77 -1.52
C GLN A 124 17.67 -28.93 -0.29
N VAL A 125 16.96 -27.84 0.00
CA VAL A 125 17.21 -27.00 1.16
C VAL A 125 16.33 -27.50 2.30
N ALA A 126 16.92 -27.95 3.40
CA ALA A 126 16.17 -28.32 4.59
C ALA A 126 15.87 -27.09 5.45
N GLU A 127 14.68 -27.05 6.06
CA GLU A 127 14.42 -26.13 7.17
C GLU A 127 15.40 -26.43 8.32
N VAL A 128 15.93 -25.36 8.91
CA VAL A 128 16.86 -25.45 10.02
C VAL A 128 16.07 -25.25 11.31
N PRO A 129 16.11 -26.20 12.27
CA PRO A 129 15.43 -26.06 13.55
C PRO A 129 15.87 -24.78 14.29
N GLU A 130 14.94 -24.18 15.03
CA GLU A 130 15.21 -22.96 15.80
C GLU A 130 16.28 -23.14 16.88
N ASP A 131 16.46 -24.37 17.36
CA ASP A 131 17.47 -24.79 18.35
C ASP A 131 18.76 -25.34 17.73
N ALA A 132 18.98 -25.16 16.42
CA ALA A 132 20.18 -25.63 15.74
C ALA A 132 21.47 -25.13 16.42
N GLU A 133 22.49 -26.00 16.44
CA GLU A 133 23.80 -25.70 17.03
C GLU A 133 24.42 -24.45 16.39
N PRO A 134 24.83 -23.45 17.20
CA PRO A 134 25.43 -22.23 16.68
C PRO A 134 26.75 -22.47 15.94
N LEU A 135 26.88 -21.91 14.74
CA LEU A 135 28.14 -21.85 13.99
C LEU A 135 28.92 -20.58 14.32
N ALA A 136 30.23 -20.75 14.55
CA ALA A 136 31.16 -19.67 14.86
C ALA A 136 31.86 -19.07 13.62
N HIS A 137 31.39 -19.40 12.41
CA HIS A 137 31.99 -18.91 11.17
C HIS A 137 31.98 -17.37 11.11
N GLU A 138 33.08 -16.76 10.67
CA GLU A 138 33.14 -15.32 10.42
C GLU A 138 32.18 -14.92 9.29
N VAL A 139 31.67 -13.68 9.37
CA VAL A 139 30.75 -13.12 8.39
C VAL A 139 31.19 -11.71 7.99
N GLU A 140 31.04 -11.39 6.72
CA GLU A 140 31.20 -10.04 6.18
C GLU A 140 29.85 -9.31 6.22
N TYR A 141 29.84 -8.06 6.67
CA TYR A 141 28.66 -7.19 6.66
C TYR A 141 28.76 -6.20 5.51
N ARG A 142 27.75 -6.18 4.62
CA ARG A 142 27.72 -5.27 3.49
C ARG A 142 26.30 -5.01 3.00
N ALA A 143 26.17 -3.99 2.15
CA ALA A 143 24.94 -3.78 1.38
C ALA A 143 24.62 -5.02 0.52
N MET A 144 23.34 -5.33 0.44
CA MET A 144 22.81 -6.38 -0.43
C MET A 144 22.99 -5.97 -1.89
N ARG A 145 23.32 -6.95 -2.72
CA ARG A 145 23.45 -6.84 -4.17
C ARG A 145 22.44 -7.75 -4.86
N PRO A 146 22.08 -7.50 -6.14
CA PRO A 146 21.17 -8.38 -6.87
C PRO A 146 21.59 -9.85 -6.82
N GLU A 147 22.89 -10.15 -6.92
CA GLU A 147 23.40 -11.53 -6.92
C GLU A 147 23.18 -12.28 -5.60
N ASP A 148 22.86 -11.57 -4.51
CA ASP A 148 22.54 -12.17 -3.21
C ASP A 148 21.12 -12.74 -3.15
N ALA A 149 20.24 -12.39 -4.10
CA ALA A 149 18.81 -12.68 -4.04
C ALA A 149 18.51 -14.17 -3.86
N ALA A 150 19.14 -15.04 -4.65
CA ALA A 150 18.95 -16.49 -4.54
C ALA A 150 19.42 -17.04 -3.18
N SER A 151 20.50 -16.50 -2.64
CA SER A 151 21.04 -16.88 -1.32
C SER A 151 20.10 -16.42 -0.19
N LEU A 152 19.52 -15.23 -0.31
CA LEU A 152 18.48 -14.73 0.60
C LEU A 152 17.22 -15.59 0.56
N THR A 153 16.72 -15.95 -0.63
CA THR A 153 15.58 -16.85 -0.78
C THR A 153 15.81 -18.18 -0.08
N ARG A 154 16.98 -18.81 -0.26
CA ARG A 154 17.34 -20.05 0.45
C ARG A 154 17.39 -19.83 1.96
N THR A 155 17.88 -18.68 2.43
CA THR A 155 17.96 -18.34 3.86
C THR A 155 16.59 -18.21 4.49
N LEU A 156 15.66 -17.54 3.81
CA LEU A 156 14.27 -17.44 4.25
C LEU A 156 13.60 -18.80 4.29
N PHE A 157 13.82 -19.63 3.27
CA PHE A 157 13.32 -21.01 3.27
C PHE A 157 13.88 -21.82 4.45
N ARG A 158 15.19 -21.75 4.71
CA ARG A 158 15.80 -22.41 5.89
C ARG A 158 15.17 -21.97 7.20
N CYS A 159 14.72 -20.71 7.32
CA CYS A 159 14.18 -20.17 8.55
C CYS A 159 12.67 -20.44 8.74
N TYR A 160 11.90 -20.44 7.65
CA TYR A 160 10.44 -20.35 7.71
C TYR A 160 9.73 -21.32 6.76
N GLY A 161 10.44 -22.16 6.01
CA GLY A 161 9.87 -23.00 4.97
C GLY A 161 9.09 -22.16 3.95
N TRP A 162 7.85 -22.55 3.66
CA TRP A 162 6.90 -21.80 2.82
C TRP A 162 6.02 -20.81 3.61
N SER A 163 6.23 -20.67 4.92
CA SER A 163 5.35 -19.90 5.80
C SER A 163 5.67 -18.40 5.90
N TYR A 164 6.75 -17.95 5.25
CA TYR A 164 7.08 -16.52 5.22
C TYR A 164 5.98 -15.70 4.51
N PRO A 165 5.43 -14.63 5.13
CA PRO A 165 4.24 -13.92 4.62
C PRO A 165 4.41 -13.29 3.24
N ASN A 166 5.62 -12.79 2.95
CA ASN A 166 5.88 -12.08 1.70
C ASN A 166 6.40 -13.07 0.65
N ALA A 167 5.46 -13.59 -0.15
CA ALA A 167 5.75 -14.55 -1.21
C ALA A 167 6.78 -14.03 -2.24
N GLY A 168 6.92 -12.71 -2.38
CA GLY A 168 7.90 -12.09 -3.28
C GLY A 168 9.34 -12.49 -2.98
N PHE A 169 9.66 -12.88 -1.74
CA PHE A 169 10.99 -13.35 -1.39
C PHE A 169 11.33 -14.77 -1.89
N TYR A 170 10.36 -15.54 -2.39
CA TYR A 170 10.61 -16.85 -3.00
C TYR A 170 10.95 -16.78 -4.50
N TYR A 171 10.98 -15.57 -5.05
CA TYR A 171 11.34 -15.28 -6.45
C TYR A 171 12.58 -14.38 -6.46
N PRO A 172 13.79 -14.95 -6.58
CA PRO A 172 15.03 -14.17 -6.59
C PRO A 172 15.01 -13.01 -7.60
N GLU A 173 14.44 -13.24 -8.78
CA GLU A 173 14.36 -12.25 -9.86
C GLU A 173 13.52 -11.03 -9.47
N ARG A 174 12.51 -11.21 -8.61
CA ARG A 174 11.71 -10.09 -8.07
C ARG A 174 12.52 -9.27 -7.07
N ILE A 175 13.38 -9.92 -6.28
CA ILE A 175 14.27 -9.23 -5.35
C ILE A 175 15.34 -8.46 -6.13
N GLU A 176 15.94 -9.07 -7.15
CA GLU A 176 16.90 -8.44 -8.07
C GLU A 176 16.31 -7.19 -8.71
N ALA A 177 15.15 -7.31 -9.36
CA ALA A 177 14.48 -6.18 -10.00
C ALA A 177 14.17 -5.04 -9.03
N ALA A 178 13.69 -5.36 -7.82
CA ALA A 178 13.40 -4.35 -6.81
C ALA A 178 14.66 -3.63 -6.28
N LEU A 179 15.79 -4.34 -6.18
CA LEU A 179 17.08 -3.75 -5.82
C LEU A 179 17.60 -2.84 -6.94
N GLU A 180 17.53 -3.27 -8.20
CA GLU A 180 17.95 -2.50 -9.36
C GLU A 180 17.11 -1.25 -9.57
N ALA A 181 15.79 -1.34 -9.33
CA ALA A 181 14.88 -0.20 -9.39
C ALA A 181 15.03 0.77 -8.21
N GLY A 182 15.79 0.41 -7.17
CA GLY A 182 15.92 1.19 -5.94
C GLY A 182 14.67 1.18 -5.06
N GLU A 183 13.68 0.33 -5.38
CA GLU A 183 12.45 0.14 -4.60
C GLU A 183 12.72 -0.61 -3.29
N ARG A 184 13.79 -1.42 -3.27
CA ARG A 184 14.29 -2.16 -2.11
C ARG A 184 15.72 -1.77 -1.77
N ILE A 185 16.00 -1.73 -0.48
CA ILE A 185 17.34 -1.59 0.10
C ILE A 185 17.55 -2.74 1.08
N GLY A 186 18.77 -3.27 1.18
CA GLY A 186 19.07 -4.31 2.16
C GLY A 186 20.52 -4.29 2.63
N GLU A 187 20.74 -4.76 3.85
CA GLU A 187 22.05 -5.12 4.39
C GLU A 187 22.07 -6.63 4.68
N VAL A 188 23.19 -7.27 4.40
CA VAL A 188 23.37 -8.71 4.56
C VAL A 188 24.62 -9.04 5.37
N ALA A 189 24.56 -10.15 6.10
CA ALA A 189 25.73 -10.82 6.64
C ALA A 189 26.00 -12.09 5.80
N VAL A 190 27.23 -12.22 5.31
CA VAL A 190 27.60 -13.24 4.31
C VAL A 190 28.80 -14.03 4.80
N THR A 191 28.79 -15.36 4.65
CA THR A 191 29.94 -16.21 4.98
C THR A 191 31.06 -16.10 3.93
N ALA A 192 32.24 -16.64 4.23
CA ALA A 192 33.35 -16.70 3.28
C ALA A 192 33.00 -17.43 1.97
N ASP A 193 32.02 -18.34 2.00
CA ASP A 193 31.56 -19.11 0.83
C ASP A 193 30.44 -18.39 0.06
N GLY A 194 30.08 -17.15 0.44
CA GLY A 194 29.03 -16.37 -0.23
C GLY A 194 27.60 -16.70 0.22
N GLU A 195 27.42 -17.47 1.30
CA GLU A 195 26.09 -17.76 1.86
C GLU A 195 25.59 -16.55 2.64
N VAL A 196 24.43 -16.00 2.26
CA VAL A 196 23.71 -15.03 3.08
C VAL A 196 23.19 -15.79 4.30
N VAL A 197 23.49 -15.30 5.50
CA VAL A 197 23.05 -15.92 6.77
C VAL A 197 22.18 -15.00 7.60
N SER A 198 22.14 -13.72 7.24
CA SER A 198 21.20 -12.76 7.80
C SER A 198 20.96 -11.61 6.83
N HIS A 199 19.77 -11.04 6.90
CA HIS A 199 19.35 -9.90 6.09
C HIS A 199 18.45 -8.99 6.93
N TRP A 200 18.53 -7.69 6.66
CA TRP A 200 17.51 -6.71 7.04
C TRP A 200 17.31 -5.75 5.88
N GLY A 201 16.05 -5.56 5.47
CA GLY A 201 15.69 -4.73 4.33
C GLY A 201 14.75 -3.56 4.65
N ALA A 202 14.62 -2.71 3.65
CA ALA A 202 13.65 -1.63 3.58
C ALA A 202 13.00 -1.60 2.19
N VAL A 203 11.73 -1.19 2.13
CA VAL A 203 11.02 -0.91 0.88
C VAL A 203 10.42 0.48 0.93
N TYR A 204 10.47 1.24 -0.16
CA TYR A 204 9.84 2.55 -0.21
C TYR A 204 8.31 2.41 -0.28
N LEU A 205 7.61 3.03 0.68
CA LEU A 205 6.15 3.16 0.67
C LEU A 205 5.70 4.42 -0.09
N SER A 206 6.62 5.35 -0.28
CA SER A 206 6.46 6.62 -0.96
C SER A 206 7.84 7.15 -1.39
N SER A 207 7.88 8.34 -1.99
CA SER A 207 9.15 9.01 -2.34
C SER A 207 9.99 9.47 -1.15
N ASN A 208 9.49 9.40 0.09
CA ASN A 208 10.20 9.92 1.27
C ASN A 208 10.18 8.99 2.49
N VAL A 209 9.30 7.97 2.52
CA VAL A 209 9.15 7.07 3.67
C VAL A 209 9.37 5.62 3.25
N VAL A 210 10.14 4.89 4.05
CA VAL A 210 10.36 3.45 3.89
C VAL A 210 9.63 2.65 4.95
N GLU A 211 9.21 1.43 4.62
CA GLU A 211 8.93 0.38 5.59
C GLU A 211 10.23 -0.42 5.81
N THR A 212 10.59 -0.70 7.06
CA THR A 212 11.71 -1.60 7.35
C THR A 212 11.22 -2.91 7.94
N GLY A 213 11.62 -3.99 7.29
CA GLY A 213 11.21 -5.35 7.62
C GLY A 213 12.11 -6.36 6.93
N GLY A 214 11.58 -7.52 6.58
CA GLY A 214 12.38 -8.53 5.89
C GLY A 214 13.51 -9.13 6.74
N THR A 215 13.50 -8.89 8.07
CA THR A 215 14.59 -9.31 8.94
C THR A 215 14.60 -10.83 9.08
N VAL A 216 15.72 -11.44 8.75
CA VAL A 216 15.93 -12.88 8.91
C VAL A 216 17.35 -13.13 9.41
N THR A 217 17.49 -14.10 10.30
CA THR A 217 18.79 -14.63 10.74
C THR A 217 18.68 -16.14 10.81
N ASP A 218 19.51 -16.81 10.01
CA ASP A 218 19.66 -18.26 10.02
C ASP A 218 19.85 -18.75 11.46
N PRO A 219 19.10 -19.77 11.94
CA PRO A 219 19.18 -20.23 13.32
C PRO A 219 20.60 -20.53 13.79
N ARG A 220 21.46 -21.07 12.91
CA ARG A 220 22.87 -21.37 13.17
C ARG A 220 23.71 -20.12 13.50
N PHE A 221 23.23 -18.93 13.15
CA PHE A 221 23.93 -17.65 13.33
C PHE A 221 23.25 -16.72 14.35
N ARG A 222 22.17 -17.16 15.00
CA ARG A 222 21.46 -16.38 16.03
C ARG A 222 22.30 -16.21 17.30
N ARG A 223 21.86 -15.29 18.19
CA ARG A 223 22.53 -14.93 19.46
C ARG A 223 23.95 -14.35 19.31
N ARG A 224 24.35 -13.97 18.09
CA ARG A 224 25.63 -13.31 17.78
C ARG A 224 25.53 -11.79 17.60
N GLY A 225 24.36 -11.20 17.81
CA GLY A 225 24.12 -9.75 17.62
C GLY A 225 24.06 -9.29 16.15
N ILE A 226 24.12 -10.21 15.17
CA ILE A 226 24.16 -9.91 13.73
C ILE A 226 23.01 -9.00 13.29
N ALA A 227 21.77 -9.32 13.68
CA ALA A 227 20.60 -8.50 13.33
C ALA A 227 20.74 -7.06 13.81
N GLY A 228 21.28 -6.83 15.01
CA GLY A 228 21.52 -5.48 15.54
C GLY A 228 22.55 -4.70 14.71
N VAL A 229 23.62 -5.38 14.27
CA VAL A 229 24.63 -4.77 13.37
C VAL A 229 24.02 -4.40 12.02
N LEU A 230 23.24 -5.29 11.41
CA LEU A 230 22.56 -5.01 10.14
C LEU A 230 21.56 -3.86 10.27
N GLY A 231 20.85 -3.77 11.39
CA GLY A 231 19.91 -2.68 11.67
C GLY A 231 20.56 -1.31 11.73
N ALA A 232 21.65 -1.20 12.49
CA ALA A 232 22.41 0.04 12.57
C ALA A 232 22.96 0.47 11.20
N ARG A 233 23.45 -0.49 10.40
CA ARG A 233 23.94 -0.23 9.04
C ARG A 233 22.82 0.21 8.10
N LEU A 234 21.67 -0.45 8.14
CA LEU A 234 20.53 -0.12 7.31
C LEU A 234 20.01 1.29 7.63
N LEU A 235 19.93 1.64 8.92
CA LEU A 235 19.53 2.97 9.36
C LEU A 235 20.48 4.06 8.83
N GLN A 236 21.79 3.89 8.99
CA GLN A 236 22.76 4.83 8.43
C GLN A 236 22.61 4.96 6.92
N ARG A 237 22.41 3.83 6.21
CA ARG A 237 22.22 3.84 4.76
C ARG A 237 20.94 4.59 4.34
N LEU A 238 19.86 4.45 5.09
CA LEU A 238 18.61 5.16 4.83
C LEU A 238 18.77 6.68 5.02
N GLU A 239 19.52 7.09 6.05
CA GLU A 239 19.90 8.50 6.25
C GLU A 239 20.76 9.02 5.09
N ASP A 240 21.76 8.26 4.65
CA ASP A 240 22.65 8.63 3.53
C ASP A 240 21.89 8.77 2.20
N LEU A 241 20.84 7.96 2.01
CA LEU A 241 19.94 8.02 0.85
C LEU A 241 18.87 9.11 0.97
N GLY A 242 18.81 9.82 2.10
CA GLY A 242 17.90 10.94 2.30
C GLY A 242 16.45 10.56 2.61
N ALA A 243 16.19 9.32 3.06
CA ALA A 243 14.86 8.93 3.51
C ALA A 243 14.39 9.83 4.67
N GLY A 244 13.18 10.38 4.60
CA GLY A 244 12.64 11.28 5.62
C GLY A 244 12.05 10.56 6.84
N GLY A 245 11.56 9.34 6.65
CA GLY A 245 10.93 8.57 7.73
C GLY A 245 10.94 7.06 7.52
N ARG A 246 10.74 6.35 8.62
CA ARG A 246 10.68 4.90 8.70
C ARG A 246 9.40 4.46 9.38
N LEU A 247 8.59 3.72 8.63
CA LEU A 247 7.38 3.05 9.10
C LEU A 247 7.71 1.60 9.47
N ARG A 248 7.07 1.11 10.54
CA ARG A 248 7.07 -0.29 10.96
C ARG A 248 5.64 -0.67 11.31
N GLU A 249 5.30 -1.94 11.12
CA GLU A 249 3.96 -2.45 11.38
C GLU A 249 3.98 -3.58 12.42
N PRO A 250 4.29 -3.29 13.71
CA PRO A 250 4.30 -4.33 14.72
C PRO A 250 2.94 -5.02 14.85
N VAL A 251 2.97 -6.35 14.86
CA VAL A 251 1.77 -7.17 15.09
C VAL A 251 1.13 -6.88 16.45
N LEU A 252 -0.18 -7.04 16.52
CA LEU A 252 -0.94 -6.92 17.77
C LEU A 252 -1.08 -8.26 18.51
N THR A 253 -0.53 -9.35 18.00
CA THR A 253 -0.58 -10.68 18.67
C THR A 253 0.46 -10.86 19.76
N HIS A 254 1.48 -9.99 19.84
CA HIS A 254 2.50 -10.00 20.90
C HIS A 254 3.15 -8.60 21.05
N PRO A 255 3.71 -8.25 22.22
CA PRO A 255 4.27 -6.91 22.45
C PRO A 255 5.70 -6.72 21.95
N ALA A 256 6.44 -7.80 21.62
CA ALA A 256 7.90 -7.72 21.40
C ALA A 256 8.34 -6.70 20.33
N THR A 257 7.72 -6.71 19.15
CA THR A 257 8.05 -5.76 18.06
C THR A 257 7.56 -4.34 18.35
N GLN A 258 6.51 -4.19 19.15
CA GLN A 258 6.03 -2.89 19.62
C GLN A 258 7.05 -2.27 20.60
N GLU A 259 7.53 -3.04 21.58
CA GLU A 259 8.54 -2.61 22.55
C GLU A 259 9.86 -2.23 21.88
N ILE A 260 10.30 -3.02 20.88
CA ILE A 260 11.49 -2.71 20.09
C ILE A 260 11.31 -1.36 19.38
N ALA A 261 10.17 -1.16 18.71
CA ALA A 261 9.90 0.09 18.00
C ALA A 261 9.96 1.30 18.94
N LEU A 262 9.27 1.22 20.10
CA LEU A 262 9.25 2.30 21.09
C LEU A 262 10.64 2.57 21.69
N ARG A 263 11.42 1.52 22.00
CA ARG A 263 12.79 1.65 22.51
C ARG A 263 13.72 2.34 21.51
N GLU A 264 13.48 2.13 20.22
CA GLU A 264 14.18 2.80 19.13
C GLU A 264 13.64 4.22 18.81
N GLY A 265 12.78 4.77 19.67
CA GLY A 265 12.27 6.13 19.52
C GLY A 265 11.15 6.28 18.47
N ALA A 266 10.41 5.21 18.18
CA ALA A 266 9.19 5.32 17.38
C ALA A 266 8.04 5.94 18.17
N THR A 267 7.11 6.57 17.46
CA THR A 267 5.77 6.90 17.96
C THR A 267 4.75 5.93 17.35
N MET A 268 3.82 5.43 18.16
CA MET A 268 2.65 4.73 17.62
C MET A 268 1.69 5.75 17.01
N ILE A 269 1.46 5.64 15.70
CA ILE A 269 0.71 6.62 14.92
C ILE A 269 -0.65 6.12 14.42
N GLY A 270 -0.98 4.86 14.69
CA GLY A 270 -2.30 4.32 14.39
C GLY A 270 -2.34 2.80 14.34
N ALA A 271 -3.38 2.26 13.70
CA ALA A 271 -3.60 0.84 13.50
C ALA A 271 -4.20 0.56 12.12
N PHE A 272 -3.66 -0.45 11.44
CA PHE A 272 -4.27 -1.02 10.25
C PHE A 272 -5.05 -2.27 10.66
N ILE A 273 -6.37 -2.18 10.60
CA ILE A 273 -7.27 -3.18 11.17
C ILE A 273 -7.64 -4.20 10.10
N ASN A 274 -7.54 -5.49 10.43
CA ASN A 274 -7.88 -6.61 9.54
C ASN A 274 -7.20 -6.49 8.17
N VAL A 275 -5.96 -5.98 8.13
CA VAL A 275 -5.28 -5.60 6.89
C VAL A 275 -4.65 -6.79 6.17
N THR A 276 -4.15 -7.79 6.88
CA THR A 276 -3.50 -8.97 6.25
C THR A 276 -4.40 -10.19 6.27
N HIS A 277 -4.39 -11.01 5.22
CA HIS A 277 -5.01 -12.34 5.27
C HIS A 277 -4.48 -13.18 6.44
N PRO A 278 -5.31 -14.08 6.98
CA PRO A 278 -4.85 -15.06 7.94
C PRO A 278 -3.75 -15.92 7.32
N ILE A 279 -2.60 -15.98 7.99
CA ILE A 279 -1.47 -16.82 7.61
C ILE A 279 -1.04 -17.65 8.81
N GLN A 280 -0.45 -18.82 8.54
CA GLN A 280 0.35 -19.53 9.53
C GLN A 280 1.78 -19.04 9.41
N GLN A 281 2.37 -18.59 10.52
CA GLN A 281 3.79 -18.24 10.59
C GLN A 281 4.50 -19.29 11.43
N VAL A 282 5.24 -20.21 10.79
CA VAL A 282 5.95 -21.28 11.50
C VAL A 282 6.98 -20.66 12.44
N GLY A 283 6.98 -21.12 13.70
CA GLY A 283 7.83 -20.58 14.77
C GLY A 283 7.34 -19.27 15.40
N ILE A 284 6.19 -18.73 14.96
CA ILE A 284 5.59 -17.51 15.53
C ILE A 284 4.15 -17.76 15.99
N THR A 285 3.33 -18.47 15.20
CA THR A 285 1.92 -18.76 15.51
C THR A 285 1.67 -20.26 15.67
N ASP A 286 0.81 -20.63 16.62
CA ASP A 286 0.26 -21.98 16.75
C ASP A 286 -0.86 -22.19 15.72
N GLY A 287 -0.47 -22.50 14.48
CA GLY A 287 -1.40 -22.75 13.37
C GLY A 287 -1.78 -21.52 12.56
N VAL A 288 -2.76 -21.67 11.67
CA VAL A 288 -3.31 -20.60 10.83
C VAL A 288 -4.15 -19.67 11.71
N GLN A 289 -3.94 -18.36 11.59
CA GLN A 289 -4.77 -17.36 12.26
C GLN A 289 -6.26 -17.56 11.90
N SER A 290 -7.16 -17.36 12.86
CA SER A 290 -8.60 -17.56 12.66
C SER A 290 -9.26 -16.48 11.79
N GLY A 291 -8.58 -15.35 11.58
CA GLY A 291 -9.10 -14.19 10.84
C GLY A 291 -7.97 -13.29 10.34
N ARG A 292 -8.35 -12.21 9.65
CA ARG A 292 -7.40 -11.21 9.14
C ARG A 292 -6.68 -10.54 10.31
N ALA A 293 -5.36 -10.35 10.20
CA ALA A 293 -4.59 -9.78 11.30
C ALA A 293 -4.61 -8.24 11.27
N SER A 294 -4.55 -7.66 12.46
CA SER A 294 -4.42 -6.21 12.67
C SER A 294 -3.00 -5.86 13.11
N LEU A 295 -2.50 -4.72 12.63
CA LEU A 295 -1.15 -4.24 12.90
C LEU A 295 -1.23 -2.88 13.58
N SER A 296 -0.40 -2.66 14.60
CA SER A 296 -0.08 -1.30 15.04
C SER A 296 0.83 -0.64 14.00
N VAL A 297 0.80 0.68 13.92
CA VAL A 297 1.63 1.46 13.00
C VAL A 297 2.58 2.33 13.81
N ALA A 298 3.88 2.13 13.63
CA ALA A 298 4.93 2.88 14.31
C ALA A 298 5.76 3.68 13.31
N PHE A 299 6.06 4.94 13.64
CA PHE A 299 6.83 5.83 12.78
C PHE A 299 8.00 6.47 13.53
N SER A 300 9.15 6.56 12.86
CA SER A 300 10.28 7.39 13.27
C SER A 300 10.65 8.34 12.14
N ALA A 301 10.78 9.62 12.46
CA ALA A 301 11.42 10.56 11.56
C ALA A 301 12.94 10.26 11.54
N LEU A 302 13.53 10.10 10.36
CA LEU A 302 14.98 9.88 10.20
C LEU A 302 15.73 11.21 10.09
N ARG A 303 15.00 12.31 9.93
CA ARG A 303 15.50 13.68 9.99
C ARG A 303 14.53 14.54 10.80
N PRO A 304 14.98 15.67 11.39
CA PRO A 304 14.07 16.60 12.06
C PRO A 304 12.94 17.06 11.13
N LEU A 305 11.70 16.93 11.60
CA LEU A 305 10.53 17.39 10.84
C LEU A 305 10.47 18.92 10.84
N SER A 306 10.21 19.49 9.66
CA SER A 306 9.97 20.94 9.56
C SER A 306 8.63 21.32 10.15
N ALA A 307 8.50 22.52 10.73
CA ALA A 307 7.20 22.99 11.21
C ALA A 307 6.16 23.06 10.08
N ALA A 308 4.93 22.61 10.35
CA ALA A 308 3.84 22.61 9.38
C ALA A 308 2.47 22.80 10.05
N THR A 309 1.53 23.34 9.31
CA THR A 309 0.12 23.38 9.69
C THR A 309 -0.61 22.22 9.04
N ILE A 310 -1.55 21.61 9.76
CA ILE A 310 -2.40 20.53 9.29
C ILE A 310 -3.88 20.84 9.52
N TRP A 311 -4.72 20.42 8.58
CA TRP A 311 -6.18 20.61 8.61
C TRP A 311 -6.86 19.25 8.61
N ILE A 312 -7.11 18.74 9.81
CA ILE A 312 -7.67 17.40 10.04
C ILE A 312 -9.18 17.53 10.24
N PRO A 313 -10.01 16.68 9.62
CA PRO A 313 -11.44 16.66 9.92
C PRO A 313 -11.70 16.35 11.39
N ALA A 314 -12.67 17.03 12.00
CA ALA A 314 -12.96 16.95 13.44
C ALA A 314 -13.12 15.52 13.97
N LEU A 315 -13.64 14.60 13.15
CA LEU A 315 -13.78 13.18 13.48
C LEU A 315 -12.44 12.49 13.84
N TYR A 316 -11.32 12.96 13.28
CA TYR A 316 -10.00 12.35 13.41
C TYR A 316 -9.02 13.16 14.26
N GLU A 317 -9.34 14.43 14.56
CA GLU A 317 -8.50 15.32 15.38
C GLU A 317 -8.06 14.72 16.72
N PRO A 318 -8.90 13.99 17.49
CA PRO A 318 -8.47 13.42 18.77
C PRO A 318 -7.28 12.46 18.63
N PHE A 319 -7.25 11.64 17.56
CA PHE A 319 -6.14 10.71 17.33
C PHE A 319 -4.85 11.44 16.98
N VAL A 320 -4.95 12.42 16.07
CA VAL A 320 -3.79 13.22 15.67
C VAL A 320 -3.23 14.01 16.85
N ARG A 321 -4.10 14.55 17.71
CA ARG A 321 -3.67 15.23 18.95
C ARG A 321 -2.87 14.31 19.86
N THR A 322 -3.35 13.09 20.13
CA THR A 322 -2.60 12.09 20.93
C THR A 322 -1.23 11.78 20.33
N ILE A 323 -1.14 11.68 19.00
CA ILE A 323 0.13 11.45 18.29
C ILE A 323 1.08 12.64 18.46
N LEU A 324 0.60 13.87 18.30
CA LEU A 324 1.43 15.07 18.42
C LEU A 324 1.91 15.31 19.85
N GLU A 325 1.06 15.06 20.85
CA GLU A 325 1.42 15.17 22.26
C GLU A 325 2.48 14.14 22.67
N SER A 326 2.40 12.91 22.15
CA SER A 326 3.38 11.85 22.46
C SER A 326 4.69 11.97 21.69
N SER A 327 4.68 12.56 20.50
CA SER A 327 5.86 12.70 19.64
C SER A 327 6.60 14.03 19.79
N GLY A 328 5.90 15.11 20.18
CA GLY A 328 6.44 16.46 20.17
C GLY A 328 6.71 17.02 18.76
N TRP A 329 6.14 16.43 17.71
CA TRP A 329 6.35 16.91 16.35
C TRP A 329 5.79 18.31 16.13
N PRO A 330 6.49 19.18 15.37
CA PRO A 330 6.08 20.57 15.18
C PRO A 330 4.94 20.66 14.15
N ARG A 331 3.74 20.24 14.54
CA ARG A 331 2.52 20.33 13.74
C ARG A 331 1.47 21.15 14.47
N GLU A 332 0.95 22.16 13.79
CA GLU A 332 -0.16 22.97 14.29
C GLU A 332 -1.47 22.47 13.68
N LEU A 333 -2.41 22.05 14.54
CA LEU A 333 -3.78 21.75 14.14
C LEU A 333 -4.55 23.06 13.94
N ALA A 334 -4.86 23.38 12.68
CA ALA A 334 -5.68 24.53 12.34
C ALA A 334 -7.17 24.13 12.24
N PRO A 335 -8.10 25.03 12.60
CA PRO A 335 -9.53 24.78 12.43
C PRO A 335 -9.91 24.67 10.94
N PRO A 336 -11.05 24.04 10.61
CA PRO A 336 -11.58 24.03 9.25
C PRO A 336 -11.74 25.43 8.69
N GLN A 337 -11.34 25.60 7.43
CA GLN A 337 -11.41 26.87 6.72
C GLN A 337 -12.42 26.77 5.58
N ALA A 338 -13.59 27.40 5.76
CA ALA A 338 -14.71 27.31 4.80
C ALA A 338 -14.43 27.99 3.45
N ASP A 339 -13.56 29.00 3.44
CA ASP A 339 -13.15 29.78 2.26
C ASP A 339 -11.78 29.36 1.69
N ALA A 340 -11.26 28.20 2.12
CA ALA A 340 -10.02 27.65 1.60
C ALA A 340 -10.09 27.51 0.08
N ARG A 341 -9.03 27.94 -0.63
CA ARG A 341 -8.92 27.73 -2.07
C ARG A 341 -8.80 26.25 -2.36
N HIS A 342 -9.53 25.78 -3.36
CA HIS A 342 -9.47 24.41 -3.84
C HIS A 342 -9.90 24.35 -5.31
N PRO A 343 -9.39 23.39 -6.09
CA PRO A 343 -9.92 23.09 -7.42
C PRO A 343 -11.36 22.55 -7.35
N ASN A 344 -12.02 22.47 -8.51
CA ASN A 344 -13.31 21.78 -8.62
C ASN A 344 -13.14 20.26 -8.53
N LEU A 345 -12.05 19.74 -9.12
CA LEU A 345 -11.76 18.32 -9.21
C LEU A 345 -10.56 17.94 -8.35
N SER A 346 -10.66 16.81 -7.68
CA SER A 346 -9.59 16.20 -6.92
C SER A 346 -8.63 15.47 -7.87
N THR A 347 -7.34 15.49 -7.55
CA THR A 347 -6.36 14.61 -8.22
C THR A 347 -6.00 13.48 -7.28
N PHE A 348 -6.08 12.26 -7.77
CA PHE A 348 -5.89 11.06 -6.96
C PHE A 348 -5.45 9.89 -7.83
N SER A 349 -4.92 8.86 -7.19
CA SER A 349 -4.73 7.54 -7.76
C SER A 349 -5.47 6.48 -6.95
N THR A 350 -5.78 5.37 -7.59
CA THR A 350 -6.36 4.20 -6.96
C THR A 350 -5.61 2.95 -7.36
N MET A 351 -5.37 2.05 -6.42
CA MET A 351 -4.77 0.74 -6.65
C MET A 351 -5.64 -0.32 -5.99
N PHE A 352 -5.78 -1.48 -6.64
CA PHE A 352 -6.40 -2.65 -6.04
C PHE A 352 -5.50 -3.87 -6.18
N SER A 353 -5.30 -4.58 -5.07
CA SER A 353 -4.58 -5.85 -4.99
C SER A 353 -5.56 -6.96 -4.60
N ALA A 354 -5.82 -7.87 -5.54
CA ALA A 354 -6.71 -9.00 -5.34
C ALA A 354 -6.16 -9.99 -4.30
N ASP A 355 -4.85 -10.24 -4.31
CA ASP A 355 -4.16 -11.17 -3.40
C ASP A 355 -4.46 -10.90 -1.93
N ASN A 356 -4.61 -9.62 -1.56
CA ASN A 356 -4.92 -9.22 -0.20
C ASN A 356 -6.32 -8.63 0.01
N GLY A 357 -7.15 -8.58 -1.03
CA GLY A 357 -8.41 -7.82 -1.02
C GLY A 357 -8.20 -6.37 -0.57
N PHE A 358 -7.07 -5.76 -0.96
CA PHE A 358 -6.63 -4.46 -0.48
C PHE A 358 -6.84 -3.38 -1.54
N GLY A 359 -7.62 -2.36 -1.19
CA GLY A 359 -7.75 -1.14 -1.98
C GLY A 359 -6.95 0.02 -1.38
N LEU A 360 -6.39 0.86 -2.24
CA LEU A 360 -5.78 2.13 -1.86
C LEU A 360 -6.34 3.24 -2.75
N LEU A 361 -6.80 4.32 -2.15
CA LEU A 361 -7.06 5.59 -2.81
C LEU A 361 -6.13 6.66 -2.23
N ASP A 362 -5.30 7.25 -3.08
CA ASP A 362 -4.27 8.22 -2.69
C ASP A 362 -4.59 9.59 -3.27
N VAL A 363 -5.09 10.51 -2.42
CA VAL A 363 -5.46 11.88 -2.85
C VAL A 363 -4.23 12.76 -2.80
N ALA A 364 -3.87 13.31 -3.96
CA ALA A 364 -2.79 14.28 -4.11
C ALA A 364 -3.28 15.73 -3.94
N SER A 365 -4.49 16.05 -4.43
CA SER A 365 -5.10 17.39 -4.30
C SER A 365 -6.57 17.27 -3.93
N VAL A 366 -6.98 18.03 -2.91
CA VAL A 366 -8.37 18.09 -2.45
C VAL A 366 -9.18 19.05 -3.32
N GLY A 367 -10.14 18.52 -4.08
CA GLY A 367 -11.11 19.28 -4.86
C GLY A 367 -12.51 19.25 -4.24
N ARG A 368 -13.41 20.06 -4.78
CA ARG A 368 -14.83 20.14 -4.34
C ARG A 368 -15.55 18.78 -4.39
N ASP A 369 -15.17 17.92 -5.33
CA ASP A 369 -15.73 16.59 -5.57
C ASP A 369 -15.16 15.47 -4.67
N LEU A 370 -14.33 15.80 -3.67
CA LEU A 370 -13.58 14.82 -2.86
C LEU A 370 -14.44 13.65 -2.35
N LEU A 371 -15.58 13.94 -1.72
CA LEU A 371 -16.45 12.90 -1.16
C LEU A 371 -17.08 12.03 -2.26
N ASP A 372 -17.46 12.63 -3.39
CA ASP A 372 -18.06 11.90 -4.53
C ASP A 372 -17.04 10.96 -5.19
N VAL A 373 -15.78 11.39 -5.28
CA VAL A 373 -14.67 10.56 -5.75
C VAL A 373 -14.46 9.39 -4.82
N ILE A 374 -14.31 9.63 -3.52
CA ILE A 374 -14.05 8.59 -2.52
C ILE A 374 -15.21 7.57 -2.50
N ASP A 375 -16.46 8.03 -2.49
CA ASP A 375 -17.65 7.16 -2.51
C ASP A 375 -17.70 6.28 -3.77
N ARG A 376 -17.44 6.85 -4.96
CA ARG A 376 -17.39 6.08 -6.21
C ARG A 376 -16.27 5.04 -6.20
N SER A 377 -15.06 5.42 -5.80
CA SER A 377 -13.92 4.50 -5.73
C SER A 377 -14.13 3.39 -4.69
N LEU A 378 -14.69 3.71 -3.53
CA LEU A 378 -15.05 2.72 -2.52
C LEU A 378 -16.08 1.72 -3.06
N ARG A 379 -17.16 2.20 -3.69
CA ARG A 379 -18.16 1.29 -4.31
C ARG A 379 -17.52 0.39 -5.36
N GLN A 380 -16.58 0.90 -6.15
CA GLN A 380 -15.88 0.11 -7.16
C GLN A 380 -15.03 -0.99 -6.51
N MET A 381 -14.15 -0.63 -5.57
CA MET A 381 -13.30 -1.60 -4.86
C MET A 381 -14.10 -2.63 -4.07
N ARG A 382 -15.21 -2.22 -3.43
CA ARG A 382 -16.14 -3.14 -2.75
C ARG A 382 -16.71 -4.18 -3.72
N ARG A 383 -17.11 -3.75 -4.93
CA ARG A 383 -17.60 -4.67 -5.97
C ARG A 383 -16.51 -5.63 -6.46
N SER A 384 -15.24 -5.20 -6.44
CA SER A 384 -14.06 -6.02 -6.75
C SER A 384 -13.62 -6.95 -5.62
N GLY A 385 -14.36 -7.02 -4.50
CA GLY A 385 -14.03 -7.90 -3.38
C GLY A 385 -13.00 -7.33 -2.41
N ALA A 386 -12.81 -6.01 -2.35
CA ALA A 386 -12.00 -5.41 -1.30
C ALA A 386 -12.53 -5.78 0.09
N ALA A 387 -11.65 -6.31 0.93
CA ALA A 387 -11.88 -6.58 2.35
C ALA A 387 -11.48 -5.37 3.21
N HIS A 388 -10.55 -4.56 2.71
CA HIS A 388 -9.99 -3.39 3.37
C HIS A 388 -9.61 -2.34 2.33
N VAL A 389 -9.96 -1.07 2.58
CA VAL A 389 -9.54 0.05 1.72
C VAL A 389 -8.91 1.14 2.55
N GLN A 390 -7.70 1.57 2.21
CA GLN A 390 -7.08 2.77 2.76
C GLN A 390 -7.35 3.98 1.87
N VAL A 391 -7.67 5.11 2.49
CA VAL A 391 -7.76 6.41 1.83
C VAL A 391 -6.74 7.35 2.45
N ARG A 392 -5.77 7.80 1.65
CA ARG A 392 -4.68 8.70 2.05
C ARG A 392 -4.99 10.13 1.60
N LEU A 393 -4.99 11.07 2.54
CA LEU A 393 -5.43 12.45 2.36
C LEU A 393 -4.29 13.43 2.70
N PRO A 394 -4.07 14.50 1.91
CA PRO A 394 -2.98 15.45 2.14
C PRO A 394 -3.33 16.38 3.30
N ALA A 395 -2.75 16.14 4.47
CA ALA A 395 -3.11 16.81 5.71
C ALA A 395 -2.70 18.29 5.74
N ASN A 396 -1.76 18.72 4.88
CA ASN A 396 -1.30 20.10 4.80
C ASN A 396 -2.15 20.98 3.85
N GLN A 397 -3.25 20.46 3.28
CA GLN A 397 -4.13 21.24 2.41
C GLN A 397 -5.33 21.82 3.20
N PRO A 398 -5.52 23.16 3.27
CA PRO A 398 -6.56 23.78 4.08
C PRO A 398 -7.99 23.31 3.78
N ALA A 399 -8.25 22.98 2.51
CA ALA A 399 -9.54 22.49 2.06
C ALA A 399 -9.93 21.14 2.67
N LEU A 400 -8.97 20.33 3.14
CA LEU A 400 -9.23 19.00 3.70
C LEU A 400 -10.15 19.09 4.91
N GLY A 401 -9.88 19.99 5.86
CA GLY A 401 -10.65 20.10 7.10
C GLY A 401 -12.14 20.37 6.88
N THR A 402 -12.49 21.03 5.77
CA THR A 402 -13.89 21.34 5.39
C THR A 402 -14.48 20.28 4.48
N LEU A 403 -13.80 19.94 3.37
CA LEU A 403 -14.36 19.09 2.32
C LEU A 403 -14.37 17.61 2.67
N ALA A 404 -13.59 17.18 3.66
CA ALA A 404 -13.57 15.80 4.15
C ALA A 404 -14.42 15.58 5.42
N ALA A 405 -15.27 16.53 5.81
CA ALA A 405 -16.14 16.40 6.98
C ALA A 405 -17.11 15.19 6.90
N GLY A 406 -17.47 14.77 5.69
CA GLY A 406 -18.40 13.65 5.43
C GLY A 406 -17.77 12.25 5.42
N LEU A 407 -16.46 12.09 5.67
CA LEU A 407 -15.81 10.77 5.54
C LEU A 407 -16.39 9.69 6.47
N GLY A 408 -16.89 10.07 7.64
CA GLY A 408 -17.57 9.14 8.54
C GLY A 408 -18.87 8.56 7.96
N GLU A 409 -19.55 9.27 7.06
CA GLU A 409 -20.73 8.77 6.35
C GLU A 409 -20.37 7.73 5.27
N LEU A 410 -19.12 7.76 4.81
CA LEU A 410 -18.55 6.77 3.89
C LEU A 410 -17.91 5.58 4.63
N GLU A 411 -18.20 5.43 5.94
CA GLU A 411 -17.70 4.35 6.81
C GLU A 411 -16.16 4.35 6.95
N LEU A 412 -15.50 5.50 6.77
CA LEU A 412 -14.05 5.62 6.88
C LEU A 412 -13.61 5.95 8.32
N GLY A 413 -12.96 4.99 8.96
CA GLY A 413 -12.38 5.12 10.30
C GLY A 413 -10.96 5.72 10.26
N PHE A 414 -10.45 6.18 11.40
CA PHE A 414 -9.04 6.57 11.51
C PHE A 414 -8.14 5.34 11.27
N ALA A 415 -7.04 5.51 10.56
CA ALA A 415 -6.04 4.45 10.39
C ALA A 415 -4.67 4.88 10.90
N ALA A 416 -4.13 6.00 10.39
CA ALA A 416 -2.84 6.53 10.84
C ALA A 416 -2.66 8.01 10.47
N PHE A 417 -1.69 8.69 11.09
CA PHE A 417 -1.16 9.98 10.62
C PHE A 417 0.35 9.88 10.40
N ILE A 418 0.81 10.16 9.18
CA ILE A 418 2.20 9.97 8.76
C ILE A 418 2.78 11.31 8.29
N PRO A 419 3.68 11.94 9.05
CA PRO A 419 4.34 13.19 8.64
C PRO A 419 5.30 12.99 7.48
N GLU A 420 5.40 14.00 6.60
CA GLU A 420 6.30 14.01 5.42
C GLU A 420 6.28 12.67 4.66
N PHE A 421 5.12 12.03 4.55
CA PHE A 421 4.98 10.79 3.78
C PHE A 421 5.32 11.04 2.32
N ARG A 422 4.93 12.17 1.75
CA ARG A 422 5.27 12.55 0.38
C ARG A 422 6.33 13.64 0.35
N LEU A 423 6.98 13.83 -0.78
CA LEU A 423 7.83 15.00 -0.98
C LEU A 423 6.98 16.29 -0.96
N PRO A 424 7.52 17.41 -0.44
CA PRO A 424 6.79 18.67 -0.41
C PRO A 424 6.40 19.17 -1.79
N VAL A 425 5.23 19.80 -1.90
CA VAL A 425 4.71 20.38 -3.14
C VAL A 425 4.18 21.79 -2.85
N GLU A 426 4.58 22.76 -3.67
CA GLU A 426 4.02 24.11 -3.60
C GLU A 426 2.56 24.11 -4.06
N LEU A 427 1.68 24.72 -3.27
CA LEU A 427 0.28 24.88 -3.57
C LEU A 427 0.01 26.24 -4.21
N ASP A 428 -1.11 26.33 -4.92
CA ASP A 428 -1.61 27.60 -5.45
C ASP A 428 -1.78 28.64 -4.34
N GLY A 429 -1.11 29.77 -4.48
CA GLY A 429 -1.10 30.84 -3.46
C GLY A 429 0.11 30.82 -2.53
N GLY A 430 1.11 29.97 -2.79
CA GLY A 430 2.43 30.02 -2.14
C GLY A 430 2.49 29.34 -0.77
N SER A 431 1.44 28.64 -0.34
CA SER A 431 1.52 27.70 0.78
C SER A 431 2.23 26.42 0.34
N LEU A 432 2.76 25.67 1.31
CA LEU A 432 3.54 24.46 1.05
C LEU A 432 2.84 23.25 1.66
N ASP A 433 2.46 22.29 0.82
CA ASP A 433 2.12 20.95 1.27
C ASP A 433 3.43 20.25 1.66
N ARG A 434 3.57 19.86 2.93
CA ARG A 434 4.77 19.19 3.44
C ARG A 434 4.76 17.69 3.19
N GLY A 435 3.67 17.17 2.63
CA GLY A 435 3.48 15.75 2.38
C GLY A 435 3.02 14.96 3.59
N ASP A 436 2.50 15.62 4.64
CA ASP A 436 1.86 14.92 5.75
C ASP A 436 0.57 14.25 5.26
N VAL A 437 0.34 13.00 5.66
CA VAL A 437 -0.81 12.21 5.20
C VAL A 437 -1.65 11.74 6.37
N LEU A 438 -2.94 12.03 6.31
CA LEU A 438 -3.97 11.37 7.11
C LEU A 438 -4.41 10.11 6.36
N VAL A 439 -4.29 8.95 7.01
CA VAL A 439 -4.79 7.67 6.48
C VAL A 439 -6.08 7.33 7.20
N THR A 440 -7.13 7.08 6.42
CA THR A 440 -8.41 6.53 6.90
C THR A 440 -8.62 5.15 6.30
N GLN A 441 -9.49 4.34 6.90
CA GLN A 441 -9.72 2.96 6.49
C GLN A 441 -11.20 2.59 6.46
N TRP A 442 -11.59 1.85 5.42
CA TRP A 442 -12.87 1.15 5.34
C TRP A 442 -12.65 -0.34 5.55
N LEU A 443 -13.54 -0.99 6.31
CA LEU A 443 -13.48 -2.41 6.64
C LEU A 443 -14.75 -3.10 6.13
N ALA A 444 -14.60 -4.22 5.43
CA ALA A 444 -15.73 -5.07 5.05
C ALA A 444 -16.44 -5.66 6.29
N GLU A 445 -15.65 -5.96 7.33
CA GLU A 445 -16.12 -6.48 8.61
C GLU A 445 -15.84 -5.47 9.73
N PRO A 446 -16.80 -4.60 10.07
CA PRO A 446 -16.61 -3.58 11.11
C PRO A 446 -16.72 -4.12 12.54
N ASP A 447 -17.05 -5.41 12.72
CA ASP A 447 -17.00 -6.07 14.02
C ASP A 447 -15.58 -6.57 14.31
N ILE A 448 -14.82 -5.70 14.97
CA ILE A 448 -13.38 -5.91 15.19
C ILE A 448 -13.16 -6.74 16.45
N ASP A 449 -12.62 -7.95 16.33
CA ASP A 449 -12.21 -8.75 17.49
C ASP A 449 -10.82 -8.32 17.98
N THR A 450 -10.78 -7.76 19.19
CA THR A 450 -9.55 -7.32 19.86
C THR A 450 -9.13 -8.26 20.99
N SER A 451 -9.79 -9.41 21.17
CA SER A 451 -9.55 -10.32 22.31
C SER A 451 -8.15 -10.93 22.31
N SER A 452 -7.54 -11.05 21.12
CA SER A 452 -6.18 -11.55 20.93
C SER A 452 -5.11 -10.45 20.92
N TRP A 453 -5.49 -9.19 21.09
CA TRP A 453 -4.54 -8.08 21.02
C TRP A 453 -3.75 -7.94 22.33
N ILE A 454 -2.43 -7.88 22.20
CA ILE A 454 -1.47 -7.75 23.30
C ILE A 454 -0.59 -6.53 23.04
N TYR A 455 -0.44 -5.68 24.06
CA TYR A 455 0.16 -4.35 23.92
C TYR A 455 1.42 -4.19 24.76
N ALA A 456 2.37 -3.42 24.26
CA ALA A 456 3.61 -3.08 24.98
C ALA A 456 3.39 -2.18 26.21
N SER A 457 2.28 -1.44 26.27
CA SER A 457 1.94 -0.57 27.40
C SER A 457 0.45 -0.22 27.41
N GLU A 458 -0.02 0.34 28.53
CA GLU A 458 -1.39 0.86 28.67
C GLU A 458 -1.68 1.98 27.66
N ALA A 459 -0.74 2.90 27.43
CA ALA A 459 -0.89 3.97 26.45
C ALA A 459 -1.08 3.42 25.01
N VAL A 460 -0.35 2.36 24.66
CA VAL A 460 -0.53 1.67 23.37
C VAL A 460 -1.90 1.01 23.32
N SER A 461 -2.30 0.29 24.38
CA SER A 461 -3.62 -0.34 24.50
C SER A 461 -4.75 0.67 24.29
N ASP A 462 -4.74 1.77 25.03
CA ASP A 462 -5.78 2.80 24.97
C ASP A 462 -5.89 3.42 23.58
N PHE A 463 -4.74 3.72 22.96
CA PHE A 463 -4.72 4.27 21.62
C PHE A 463 -5.27 3.28 20.59
N MET A 464 -4.78 2.04 20.55
CA MET A 464 -5.24 1.02 19.58
C MET A 464 -6.73 0.69 19.76
N LEU A 465 -7.20 0.54 20.99
CA LEU A 465 -8.62 0.30 21.29
C LEU A 465 -9.50 1.49 20.93
N SER A 466 -9.01 2.73 21.04
CA SER A 466 -9.74 3.91 20.60
C SER A 466 -9.92 3.93 19.07
N VAL A 467 -8.88 3.54 18.31
CA VAL A 467 -8.94 3.43 16.84
C VAL A 467 -9.95 2.35 16.43
N ALA A 468 -9.87 1.16 17.03
CA ALA A 468 -10.79 0.07 16.75
C ALA A 468 -12.25 0.43 17.06
N ARG A 469 -12.49 1.10 18.19
CA ARG A 469 -13.83 1.56 18.57
C ARG A 469 -14.40 2.54 17.54
N GLN A 470 -13.61 3.51 17.11
CA GLN A 470 -14.05 4.50 16.13
C GLN A 470 -14.34 3.86 14.76
N ALA A 471 -13.49 2.92 14.32
CA ALA A 471 -13.73 2.17 13.09
C ALA A 471 -15.04 1.36 13.14
N ARG A 472 -15.33 0.70 14.28
CA ARG A 472 -16.61 0.01 14.52
C ARG A 472 -17.79 0.99 14.51
N GLU A 473 -17.65 2.16 15.12
CA GLU A 473 -18.71 3.16 15.19
C GLU A 473 -19.10 3.70 13.81
N VAL A 474 -18.13 4.02 12.95
CA VAL A 474 -18.44 4.51 11.59
C VAL A 474 -18.99 3.40 10.69
N GLY A 475 -18.45 2.18 10.78
CA GLY A 475 -18.92 1.04 10.00
C GLY A 475 -20.36 0.60 10.36
N SER A 476 -20.70 0.58 11.65
CA SER A 476 -22.05 0.20 12.11
C SER A 476 -23.13 1.23 11.76
N ARG A 477 -22.77 2.53 11.72
CA ARG A 477 -23.68 3.60 11.28
C ARG A 477 -24.08 3.41 9.81
N GLY A 478 -23.12 3.12 8.93
CA GLY A 478 -23.38 2.91 7.51
C GLY A 478 -24.27 1.70 7.25
N GLN A 479 -24.01 0.55 7.89
CA GLN A 479 -24.89 -0.62 7.82
C GLN A 479 -26.33 -0.30 8.27
N THR A 480 -26.48 0.46 9.36
CA THR A 480 -27.81 0.86 9.87
C THR A 480 -28.55 1.78 8.89
N GLN A 481 -27.84 2.72 8.26
CA GLN A 481 -28.42 3.61 7.25
C GLN A 481 -28.86 2.85 5.99
N GLN A 482 -28.02 1.93 5.49
CA GLN A 482 -28.36 1.07 4.35
C GLN A 482 -29.58 0.20 4.62
N LEU A 483 -29.67 -0.43 5.81
CA LEU A 483 -30.84 -1.20 6.22
C LEU A 483 -32.13 -0.35 6.27
N ARG A 484 -32.04 0.90 6.73
CA ARG A 484 -33.17 1.84 6.74
C ARG A 484 -33.58 2.25 5.32
N ALA A 485 -32.61 2.50 4.44
CA ALA A 485 -32.88 2.84 3.04
C ALA A 485 -33.52 1.68 2.28
N ALA A 486 -33.01 0.45 2.45
CA ALA A 486 -33.58 -0.76 1.86
C ALA A 486 -35.02 -1.02 2.33
N ARG A 487 -35.29 -0.87 3.64
CA ARG A 487 -36.65 -0.99 4.19
C ARG A 487 -37.60 0.08 3.63
N ARG A 488 -37.13 1.32 3.46
CA ARG A 488 -37.92 2.38 2.81
C ARG A 488 -38.22 2.05 1.35
N ALA A 489 -37.23 1.60 0.59
CA ALA A 489 -37.41 1.21 -0.81
C ALA A 489 -38.40 0.06 -0.96
N GLN A 490 -38.36 -0.94 -0.08
CA GLN A 490 -39.33 -2.04 -0.03
C GLN A 490 -40.76 -1.57 0.30
N LEU A 491 -40.91 -0.61 1.23
CA LEU A 491 -42.21 -0.02 1.56
C LEU A 491 -42.79 0.79 0.40
N PHE A 492 -41.97 1.54 -0.34
CA PHE A 492 -42.41 2.27 -1.53
C PHE A 492 -42.75 1.30 -2.69
N ALA A 493 -41.95 0.26 -2.91
CA ALA A 493 -42.23 -0.75 -3.92
C ALA A 493 -43.46 -1.64 -3.60
N ALA A 494 -43.97 -1.61 -2.35
CA ALA A 494 -45.19 -2.30 -1.95
C ALA A 494 -46.44 -1.39 -2.01
N LEU A 495 -46.26 -0.11 -2.31
CA LEU A 495 -47.33 0.88 -2.49
C LEU A 495 -47.62 1.18 -3.97
N ASP A 496 -46.78 0.70 -4.88
CA ASP A 496 -47.00 0.58 -6.34
C ASP A 496 -47.50 -0.83 -6.68
#